data_AF-A0A6H1ZCB7-F1
#
_entry.id   AF-A0A6H1ZCB7-F1
#
_cell.length_a   1.000
_cell.length_b   1.000
_cell.length_c   1.000
_cell.angle_alpha   90.00
_cell.angle_beta   90.00
_cell.angle_gamma   90.00
#
_symmetry.space_group_name_H-M   'P 1'
#
loop_
_entity.id
_entity.type
_entity.pdbx_description
1 polymer ?
#
loop_
_entity_poly.entity_id
_entity_poly.type
_entity_poly.pdbx_seq_one_letter_code
_entity_poly.pdbx_strand_id
1 'polypeptide(L)'
;MTRVKVPTYQVTVFIAGDLALAKAACQKFCDERGECVTVEPTDYIYTRGREAGVRIGFINYGRFPRRRKVIFAQAEMLARWLLLALDQQSVSIVATYRTVWLSLRDQEPTT
;
A
#
# COMPACT_ATOMS: atom_id res chain seq x y z
N MET A 1 5.83 13.77 28.80
CA MET A 1 5.01 13.50 27.60
C MET A 1 5.28 14.59 26.58
N THR A 2 5.77 14.24 25.38
CA THR A 2 6.03 15.23 24.32
C THR A 2 4.89 15.19 23.30
N ARG A 3 4.34 16.36 22.93
CA ARG A 3 3.28 16.48 21.93
C ARG A 3 3.87 17.00 20.62
N VAL A 4 3.86 16.17 19.58
CA VAL A 4 4.26 16.57 18.22
C VAL A 4 3.02 16.64 17.34
N LYS A 5 2.90 17.72 16.56
CA LYS A 5 1.83 17.90 15.56
C LYS A 5 2.47 17.83 14.17
N VAL A 6 1.84 17.06 13.28
CA VAL A 6 2.27 16.92 11.89
C VAL A 6 1.06 17.03 10.97
N PRO A 7 1.21 17.48 9.72
CA PRO A 7 0.10 17.50 8.76
C PRO A 7 -0.46 16.10 8.55
N THR A 8 -1.78 15.94 8.64
CA THR A 8 -2.45 14.67 8.37
C THR A 8 -2.23 14.25 6.93
N TYR A 9 -1.76 13.01 6.75
CA TYR A 9 -1.68 12.38 5.45
C TYR A 9 -1.72 10.86 5.62
N GLN A 10 -2.50 10.21 4.77
CA GLN A 10 -2.71 8.77 4.76
C GLN A 10 -2.66 8.26 3.33
N VAL A 11 -2.09 7.07 3.16
CA VAL A 11 -2.06 6.34 1.90
C VAL A 11 -2.35 4.86 2.20
N THR A 12 -3.21 4.24 1.41
CA THR A 12 -3.54 2.83 1.53
C THR A 12 -3.31 2.13 0.20
N VAL A 13 -2.53 1.06 0.22
CA VAL A 13 -2.33 0.15 -0.90
C VAL A 13 -3.34 -0.99 -0.77
N PHE A 14 -4.07 -1.28 -1.85
CA PHE A 14 -5.06 -2.34 -1.97
C PHE A 14 -4.56 -3.35 -2.99
N ILE A 15 -4.30 -4.57 -2.55
CA ILE A 15 -3.80 -5.65 -3.40
C ILE A 15 -4.41 -6.98 -2.99
N ALA A 16 -4.73 -7.82 -3.96
CA ALA A 16 -5.08 -9.21 -3.72
C ALA A 16 -3.84 -10.04 -3.33
N GLY A 17 -4.06 -11.23 -2.79
CA GLY A 17 -3.01 -12.20 -2.49
C GLY A 17 -2.94 -12.63 -1.04
N ASP A 18 -2.01 -13.54 -0.77
CA ASP A 18 -1.85 -14.19 0.53
C ASP A 18 -1.33 -13.23 1.62
N LEU A 19 -1.98 -13.26 2.79
CA LEU A 19 -1.63 -12.39 3.92
C LEU A 19 -0.23 -12.66 4.48
N ALA A 20 0.20 -13.93 4.54
CA ALA A 20 1.49 -14.28 5.13
C ALA A 20 2.64 -13.81 4.21
N LEU A 21 2.50 -14.03 2.90
CA LEU A 21 3.43 -13.50 1.90
C LEU A 21 3.47 -11.97 1.93
N ALA A 22 2.31 -11.31 2.04
CA ALA A 22 2.25 -9.85 2.10
C ALA A 22 2.95 -9.30 3.35
N LYS A 23 2.76 -9.94 4.51
CA LYS A 23 3.46 -9.58 5.75
C LYS A 23 4.97 -9.74 5.62
N ALA A 24 5.44 -10.86 5.05
CA ALA A 24 6.86 -11.08 4.82
C ALA A 24 7.46 -10.02 3.86
N ALA A 25 6.77 -9.70 2.77
CA ALA A 25 7.18 -8.65 1.84
C ALA A 25 7.22 -7.26 2.50
N CYS A 26 6.21 -6.91 3.30
CA CYS A 26 6.17 -5.66 4.05
C CYS A 26 7.29 -5.60 5.10
N GLN A 27 7.58 -6.69 5.80
CA GLN A 27 8.65 -6.74 6.80
C GLN A 27 9.99 -6.48 6.14
N LYS A 28 10.30 -7.21 5.06
CA LYS A 28 11.52 -6.98 4.27
C LYS A 28 11.64 -5.51 3.82
N PHE A 29 10.52 -4.88 3.45
CA PHE A 29 10.52 -3.50 2.96
C PHE A 29 10.86 -2.52 4.08
N CYS A 30 10.21 -2.70 5.22
CA CYS A 30 10.47 -1.91 6.41
C CYS A 30 11.91 -2.07 6.89
N ASP A 31 12.46 -3.29 6.86
CA ASP A 31 13.85 -3.56 7.25
C ASP A 31 14.85 -2.85 6.34
N GLU A 32 14.63 -2.85 5.02
CA GLU A 32 15.53 -2.20 4.06
C GLU A 32 15.39 -0.67 4.03
N ARG A 33 14.21 -0.11 4.32
CA ARG A 33 13.90 1.31 4.11
C ARG A 33 13.71 2.10 5.40
N GLY A 34 13.64 1.45 6.55
CA GLY A 34 13.32 2.08 7.82
C GLY A 34 11.91 2.66 7.84
N GLU A 35 10.95 1.97 7.21
CA GLU A 35 9.54 2.36 7.18
C GLU A 35 8.73 1.66 8.27
N CYS A 36 7.50 2.13 8.46
CA CYS A 36 6.51 1.46 9.29
C CYS A 36 5.18 1.50 8.54
N VAL A 37 4.55 0.34 8.38
CA VAL A 37 3.29 0.19 7.66
C VAL A 37 2.30 -0.60 8.49
N THR A 38 1.02 -0.27 8.34
CA THR A 38 -0.09 -1.11 8.84
C THR A 38 -0.37 -2.20 7.81
N VAL A 39 -0.63 -3.44 8.24
CA VAL A 39 -1.02 -4.56 7.37
C VAL A 39 -2.32 -5.16 7.88
N GLU A 40 -3.39 -5.08 7.09
CA GLU A 40 -4.72 -5.58 7.45
C GLU A 40 -5.22 -6.60 6.41
N PRO A 41 -5.72 -7.78 6.83
CA PRO A 41 -6.40 -8.69 5.92
C PRO A 41 -7.69 -8.06 5.38
N THR A 42 -8.05 -8.40 4.15
CA THR A 42 -9.33 -8.01 3.55
C THR A 42 -9.81 -9.10 2.59
N ASP A 43 -11.12 -9.19 2.38
CA ASP A 43 -11.71 -10.02 1.34
C ASP A 43 -12.34 -9.09 0.29
N TYR A 44 -11.97 -9.29 -0.97
CA TYR A 44 -12.62 -8.65 -2.10
C TYR A 44 -13.78 -9.54 -2.56
N ILE A 45 -15.00 -9.03 -2.53
CA ILE A 45 -16.20 -9.71 -3.03
C ILE A 45 -16.68 -8.97 -4.27
N TYR A 46 -16.84 -9.69 -5.38
CA TYR A 46 -17.25 -9.13 -6.67
C TYR A 46 -18.16 -10.09 -7.42
N THR A 47 -18.69 -9.67 -8.58
CA THR A 47 -19.66 -10.46 -9.33
C THR A 47 -19.13 -11.86 -9.64
N ARG A 48 -19.79 -12.88 -9.08
CA ARG A 48 -19.46 -14.31 -9.23
C ARG A 48 -18.08 -14.71 -8.69
N GLY A 49 -17.52 -13.97 -7.74
CA GLY A 49 -16.20 -14.30 -7.19
C GLY A 49 -15.90 -13.66 -5.86
N ARG A 50 -14.85 -14.18 -5.22
CA ARG A 50 -14.20 -13.56 -4.08
C ARG A 50 -12.71 -13.85 -4.15
N GLU A 51 -11.93 -12.95 -3.60
CA GLU A 51 -10.47 -13.09 -3.53
C GLU A 51 -9.97 -12.53 -2.19
N ALA A 52 -9.02 -13.23 -1.57
CA ALA A 52 -8.34 -12.71 -0.39
C ALA A 52 -7.36 -11.60 -0.80
N GLY A 53 -7.17 -10.64 0.09
CA GLY A 53 -6.24 -9.55 -0.14
C GLY A 53 -5.78 -8.89 1.14
N VAL A 54 -5.04 -7.80 0.95
CA VAL A 54 -4.41 -7.06 2.03
C VAL A 54 -4.51 -5.56 1.76
N ARG A 55 -4.77 -4.79 2.82
CA ARG A 55 -4.64 -3.34 2.84
C ARG A 55 -3.38 -2.95 3.59
N ILE A 56 -2.54 -2.13 2.96
CA ILE A 56 -1.29 -1.67 3.54
C ILE A 56 -1.34 -0.16 3.75
N GLY A 57 -1.26 0.28 5.00
CA GLY A 57 -1.43 1.67 5.39
C GLY A 57 -0.12 2.40 5.68
N PHE A 58 0.00 3.61 5.14
CA PHE A 58 1.01 4.59 5.50
C PHE A 58 0.35 5.82 6.12
N ILE A 59 0.99 6.39 7.14
CA ILE A 59 0.56 7.64 7.76
C ILE A 59 1.75 8.59 7.92
N ASN A 60 1.48 9.89 8.08
CA ASN A 60 2.51 10.82 8.53
C ASN A 60 2.80 10.59 10.03
N TYR A 61 3.77 9.72 10.29
CA TYR A 61 4.07 9.25 11.63
C TYR A 61 4.76 10.34 12.45
N GLY A 62 4.17 10.78 13.56
CA GLY A 62 4.64 11.94 14.34
C GLY A 62 6.08 11.82 14.86
N ARG A 63 6.59 10.59 15.03
CA ARG A 63 7.99 10.31 15.41
C ARG A 63 8.97 10.59 14.26
N PHE A 64 8.53 10.45 13.01
CA PHE A 64 9.33 10.57 11.79
C PHE A 64 8.56 11.33 10.70
N PRO A 65 8.26 12.63 10.89
CA PRO A 65 7.46 13.39 9.95
C PRO A 65 8.10 13.48 8.57
N ARG A 66 7.31 13.30 7.52
CA ARG A 66 7.78 13.39 6.13
C ARG A 66 6.81 14.18 5.26
N ARG A 67 7.32 14.68 4.13
CA ARG A 67 6.48 15.35 3.13
C ARG A 67 5.54 14.32 2.49
N ARG A 68 4.30 14.74 2.17
CA ARG A 68 3.27 13.90 1.51
C ARG A 68 3.81 13.14 0.29
N LYS A 69 4.59 13.83 -0.56
CA LYS A 69 5.21 13.24 -1.75
C LYS A 69 6.15 12.06 -1.44
N VAL A 70 6.86 12.11 -0.31
CA VAL A 70 7.78 11.04 0.11
C VAL A 70 6.99 9.85 0.59
N ILE A 71 5.97 10.06 1.42
CA ILE A 71 5.08 8.99 1.91
C ILE A 71 4.40 8.29 0.74
N PHE A 72 3.89 9.04 -0.24
CA PHE A 72 3.30 8.46 -1.44
C PHE A 72 4.30 7.66 -2.27
N ALA A 73 5.52 8.18 -2.49
CA ALA A 73 6.55 7.47 -3.25
C ALA A 73 6.95 6.14 -2.58
N GLN A 74 7.01 6.10 -1.24
CA GLN A 74 7.25 4.85 -0.49
C GLN A 74 6.10 3.87 -0.66
N ALA A 75 4.85 4.34 -0.60
CA ALA A 75 3.68 3.50 -0.85
C ALA A 75 3.66 2.92 -2.27
N GLU A 76 4.02 3.73 -3.27
CA GLU A 76 4.13 3.28 -4.66
C GLU A 76 5.23 2.23 -4.86
N MET A 77 6.38 2.42 -4.21
CA MET A 77 7.47 1.47 -4.27
C MET A 77 7.11 0.15 -3.59
N LEU A 78 6.47 0.19 -2.42
CA LEU A 78 5.96 -1.01 -1.77
C LEU A 78 4.91 -1.72 -2.63
N ALA A 79 4.01 -0.97 -3.26
CA ALA A 79 3.01 -1.54 -4.16
C ALA A 79 3.65 -2.32 -5.31
N ARG A 80 4.73 -1.78 -5.93
CA ARG A 80 5.49 -2.50 -6.98
C ARG A 80 6.16 -3.77 -6.46
N TRP A 81 6.68 -3.74 -5.22
CA TRP A 81 7.22 -4.94 -4.58
C TRP A 81 6.17 -6.00 -4.30
N LEU A 82 5.00 -5.58 -3.83
CA LEU A 82 3.88 -6.47 -3.54
C LEU A 82 3.33 -7.13 -4.82
N LEU A 83 3.29 -6.42 -5.95
CA LEU A 83 2.94 -7.03 -7.25
C LEU A 83 3.79 -8.26 -7.54
N LEU A 84 5.11 -8.14 -7.40
CA LEU A 84 6.04 -9.24 -7.64
C LEU A 84 5.95 -10.34 -6.57
N ALA A 85 5.85 -9.95 -5.30
CA ALA A 85 5.84 -10.90 -4.19
C ALA A 85 4.55 -11.74 -4.11
N LEU A 86 3.42 -11.18 -4.55
CA LEU A 86 2.10 -11.81 -4.50
C LEU A 86 1.63 -12.33 -5.86
N ASP A 87 2.50 -12.28 -6.88
CA ASP A 87 2.20 -12.63 -8.27
C ASP A 87 0.93 -11.95 -8.81
N GLN A 88 0.78 -10.67 -8.49
CA GLN A 88 -0.38 -9.87 -8.88
C GLN A 88 -0.07 -9.00 -10.08
N GLN A 89 -1.09 -8.82 -10.92
CA GLN A 89 -0.98 -8.04 -12.16
C GLN A 89 -1.30 -6.56 -11.96
N SER A 90 -2.00 -6.20 -10.88
CA SER A 90 -2.39 -4.82 -10.63
C SER A 90 -2.60 -4.52 -9.15
N VAL A 91 -2.51 -3.25 -8.80
CA VAL A 91 -2.61 -2.74 -7.42
C VAL A 91 -3.15 -1.31 -7.43
N SER A 92 -3.95 -0.96 -6.43
CA SER A 92 -4.48 0.41 -6.27
C SER A 92 -3.86 1.09 -5.06
N ILE A 93 -3.37 2.32 -5.25
CA ILE A 93 -2.80 3.16 -4.20
C ILE A 93 -3.73 4.35 -4.01
N VAL A 94 -4.43 4.39 -2.88
CA VAL A 94 -5.40 5.43 -2.55
C VAL A 94 -4.79 6.37 -1.52
N ALA A 95 -4.59 7.62 -1.88
CA ALA A 95 -4.19 8.69 -0.98
C ALA A 95 -5.37 9.63 -0.73
N THR A 96 -5.28 10.46 0.31
CA THR A 96 -6.33 11.43 0.68
C THR A 96 -6.72 12.46 -0.39
N TYR A 97 -6.04 12.50 -1.55
CA TYR A 97 -6.31 13.45 -2.63
C TYR A 97 -6.29 12.83 -4.04
N ARG A 98 -5.92 11.56 -4.17
CA ARG A 98 -5.85 10.88 -5.47
C ARG A 98 -5.79 9.37 -5.30
N THR A 99 -6.22 8.65 -6.33
CA THR A 99 -5.99 7.22 -6.49
C THR A 99 -5.08 7.00 -7.69
N VAL A 100 -4.13 6.07 -7.57
CA VAL A 100 -3.29 5.60 -8.67
C VAL A 100 -3.47 4.10 -8.78
N TRP A 101 -3.86 3.64 -9.96
CA TRP A 101 -3.89 2.22 -10.30
C TRP A 101 -2.64 1.89 -11.10
N LEU A 102 -1.90 0.86 -10.66
CA LEU A 102 -0.74 0.34 -11.36
C LEU A 102 -1.13 -1.03 -11.95
N SER A 103 -0.80 -1.25 -13.21
CA SER A 103 -1.04 -2.49 -13.92
C SER A 103 0.21 -2.89 -14.70
N LEU A 104 0.54 -4.18 -14.69
CA LEU A 104 1.58 -4.78 -15.52
C LEU A 104 1.07 -5.19 -16.92
N ARG A 105 -0.25 -5.14 -17.13
CA ARG A 105 -0.89 -5.42 -18.42
C ARG A 105 -0.88 -4.17 -19.28
N ASP A 106 -0.61 -4.32 -20.58
CA ASP A 106 -0.63 -3.26 -21.60
C ASP A 106 -2.03 -2.69 -21.94
N GLN A 107 -3.01 -2.75 -21.02
CA GLN A 107 -4.37 -2.26 -21.30
C GLN A 107 -4.68 -0.93 -20.62
N GLU A 108 -5.18 0.00 -21.43
CA GLU A 108 -5.70 1.31 -21.02
C GLU A 108 -6.89 1.14 -20.06
N PRO A 109 -7.02 2.02 -19.05
CA PRO A 109 -8.22 2.08 -18.24
C PRO A 109 -9.40 2.52 -19.11
N THR A 110 -10.28 1.60 -19.48
CA THR A 110 -11.54 1.93 -20.15
C THR A 110 -12.40 2.73 -19.17
N THR A 111 -12.71 3.97 -19.55
CA THR A 111 -13.64 4.84 -18.81
C THR A 111 -15.08 4.43 -19.08
#